data_AF-A0A8G1S3U2-F1
#
_entry.id   AF-A0A8G1S3U2-F1
#
_cell.length_a   1.000
_cell.length_b   1.000
_cell.length_c   1.000
_cell.angle_alpha   90.00
_cell.angle_beta   90.00
_cell.angle_gamma   90.00
#
_symmetry.space_group_name_H-M   'P 1'
#
loop_
_entity.id
_entity.type
_entity.pdbx_description
1 polymer ?
#
loop_
_entity_poly.entity_id
_entity_poly.type
_entity_poly.pdbx_seq_one_letter_code
_entity_poly.pdbx_strand_id
1 'polypeptide(L)'
;MVRLRQVFSPAFLIAALATSSWWQPAVAADGDLAKLSKLFKYSTDPGAADVGGLPSDTDLQTLLTDALTLANAGVAAATDALAGKAEAERLMNSLFMSPSESDLQTIQKRFNGVVTYLTSGGKINNGAQKTKPFLLYGDGWRIRQDMKSELRNADGETIPKADGSGNVLIEDDSLMVQKQQQAKTIAEKDAVAQGKSASEAEDQYPYWSDSIQSYTFDKKWGDSPTVGVFDSGSSAIAFTLMDTDKALINLGPKALQGGRLHAVDVTAVANSLFEDHTPPTGSTITSIAEVAPQATAIFHELFHLVWGDSLMYPSVGEEYQFQRMTGYESRGSGKKAFTKRYAMRNPQSYAYAAIAYDYTQNVQYKISNKKSAPVEFFTGFASYEKS
;
A
#
# COMPACT_ATOMS: atom_id res chain seq x y z
N MET A 1 -40.83 -16.09 -41.61
CA MET A 1 -40.01 -15.14 -40.82
C MET A 1 -38.70 -14.95 -41.58
N VAL A 2 -38.65 -14.09 -42.59
CA VAL A 2 -38.51 -12.62 -42.48
C VAL A 2 -37.18 -12.23 -41.82
N ARG A 3 -36.18 -11.90 -42.65
CA ARG A 3 -35.04 -11.06 -42.28
C ARG A 3 -35.50 -9.59 -42.26
N LEU A 4 -34.87 -8.76 -41.45
CA LEU A 4 -34.82 -7.31 -41.69
C LEU A 4 -33.45 -6.76 -41.27
N ARG A 5 -32.86 -5.96 -42.16
CA ARG A 5 -31.56 -5.28 -42.03
C ARG A 5 -31.61 -4.09 -43.01
N GLN A 6 -30.93 -2.99 -42.69
CA GLN A 6 -30.62 -1.84 -43.59
C GLN A 6 -31.80 -0.92 -44.02
N VAL A 7 -31.58 0.38 -44.30
CA VAL A 7 -30.86 1.41 -43.49
C VAL A 7 -31.80 2.66 -43.34
N PHE A 8 -31.63 3.92 -43.80
CA PHE A 8 -30.53 4.73 -44.40
C PHE A 8 -30.78 6.25 -44.21
N SER A 9 -29.84 6.97 -43.57
CA SER A 9 -29.29 8.30 -43.95
C SER A 9 -30.22 9.51 -44.26
N PRO A 10 -29.67 10.71 -44.60
CA PRO A 10 -28.57 11.43 -43.95
C PRO A 10 -28.90 12.91 -43.63
N ALA A 11 -28.09 13.57 -42.80
CA ALA A 11 -27.97 15.03 -42.77
C ALA A 11 -26.49 15.44 -42.53
N PHE A 12 -26.01 16.46 -43.24
CA PHE A 12 -24.64 16.97 -43.12
C PHE A 12 -24.52 17.88 -41.86
N LEU A 13 -23.45 17.86 -41.03
CA LEU A 13 -21.98 18.02 -41.23
C LEU A 13 -21.55 19.51 -41.10
N ILE A 14 -20.59 19.75 -40.19
CA ILE A 14 -19.61 20.87 -40.05
C ILE A 14 -19.63 21.54 -38.65
N ALA A 15 -18.42 21.72 -38.09
CA ALA A 15 -18.04 22.46 -36.87
C ALA A 15 -18.56 21.91 -35.51
N ALA A 16 -17.75 21.80 -34.45
CA ALA A 16 -16.31 22.03 -34.31
C ALA A 16 -15.66 21.13 -33.25
N LEU A 17 -14.32 21.21 -33.16
CA LEU A 17 -13.43 20.51 -32.24
C LEU A 17 -13.93 20.43 -30.79
N ALA A 18 -14.21 19.21 -30.31
CA ALA A 18 -14.36 18.88 -28.90
C ALA A 18 -13.60 17.57 -28.62
N THR A 19 -12.28 17.68 -28.50
CA THR A 19 -11.36 16.54 -28.29
C THR A 19 -11.49 15.95 -26.90
N SER A 20 -11.57 14.62 -26.83
CA SER A 20 -11.09 13.76 -25.73
C SER A 20 -10.99 14.40 -24.33
N SER A 21 -12.09 14.37 -23.56
CA SER A 21 -12.11 14.75 -22.13
C SER A 21 -11.44 13.70 -21.23
N TRP A 22 -10.25 13.25 -21.60
CA TRP A 22 -9.40 12.29 -20.87
C TRP A 22 -8.21 12.96 -20.18
N TRP A 23 -8.03 14.27 -20.41
CA TRP A 23 -7.05 15.11 -19.74
C TRP A 23 -7.76 16.16 -18.89
N GLN A 24 -7.80 15.92 -17.58
CA GLN A 24 -7.61 16.99 -16.61
C GLN A 24 -6.23 16.75 -16.00
N PRO A 25 -5.33 17.75 -15.93
CA PRO A 25 -4.13 17.62 -15.12
C PRO A 25 -4.58 17.40 -13.67
N ALA A 26 -4.07 16.33 -13.05
CA ALA A 26 -4.47 15.96 -11.69
C ALA A 26 -3.74 16.84 -10.67
N VAL A 27 -4.19 18.10 -10.58
CA VAL A 27 -3.86 19.02 -9.48
C VAL A 27 -4.17 18.31 -8.17
N ALA A 28 -3.26 18.38 -7.20
CA ALA A 28 -3.51 17.86 -5.86
C ALA A 28 -4.81 18.48 -5.32
N ALA A 29 -5.65 17.66 -4.67
CA ALA A 29 -6.92 18.14 -4.16
C ALA A 29 -6.67 19.01 -2.92
N ASP A 30 -6.73 20.34 -3.08
CA ASP A 30 -6.75 21.30 -1.98
C ASP A 30 -7.92 20.97 -1.04
N GLY A 31 -7.60 20.39 0.12
CA GLY A 31 -8.56 19.95 1.10
C GLY A 31 -7.89 19.42 2.36
N ASP A 32 -8.46 19.76 3.51
CA ASP A 32 -8.03 19.23 4.80
C ASP A 32 -8.22 17.71 4.85
N LEU A 33 -7.40 17.04 5.66
CA LEU A 33 -7.58 15.64 6.00
C LEU A 33 -9.00 15.41 6.58
N ALA A 34 -9.72 14.44 6.04
CA ALA A 34 -11.04 14.08 6.54
C ALA A 34 -10.97 13.60 8.00
N LYS A 35 -12.07 13.80 8.75
CA LYS A 35 -12.25 13.12 10.04
C LYS A 35 -12.09 11.61 9.86
N LEU A 36 -11.32 10.96 10.72
CA LEU A 36 -11.04 9.52 10.68
C LEU A 36 -12.31 8.65 10.49
N SER A 37 -13.41 8.98 11.15
CA SER A 37 -14.71 8.30 11.03
C SER A 37 -15.43 8.47 9.68
N LYS A 38 -14.97 9.36 8.80
CA LYS A 38 -15.38 9.42 7.37
C LYS A 38 -14.65 8.36 6.56
N LEU A 39 -13.38 8.12 6.88
CA LEU A 39 -12.45 7.23 6.18
C LEU A 39 -12.66 5.77 6.57
N PHE A 40 -12.62 5.47 7.87
CA PHE A 40 -12.58 4.09 8.39
C PHE A 40 -13.72 3.81 9.37
N LYS A 41 -14.03 2.52 9.53
CA LYS A 41 -14.63 1.96 10.75
C LYS A 41 -13.49 1.58 11.69
N TYR A 42 -13.52 2.00 12.95
CA TYR A 42 -12.44 1.80 13.90
C TYR A 42 -12.95 1.96 15.33
N SER A 43 -12.14 1.62 16.33
CA SER A 43 -12.36 2.00 17.73
C SER A 43 -11.03 2.25 18.44
N THR A 44 -11.00 3.27 19.28
CA THR A 44 -9.87 3.59 20.18
C THR A 44 -10.13 3.13 21.61
N ASP A 45 -11.24 2.43 21.86
CA ASP A 45 -11.56 1.84 23.17
C ASP A 45 -10.67 0.60 23.43
N PRO A 46 -9.80 0.61 24.46
CA PRO A 46 -8.98 -0.55 24.80
C PRO A 46 -9.78 -1.77 25.28
N GLY A 47 -11.04 -1.59 25.66
CA GLY A 47 -11.96 -2.65 26.06
C GLY A 47 -12.85 -3.18 24.92
N ALA A 48 -12.80 -2.59 23.73
CA ALA A 48 -13.59 -3.05 22.59
C ALA A 48 -13.00 -4.36 22.02
N ALA A 49 -13.70 -5.47 22.28
CA ALA A 49 -13.19 -6.84 22.24
C ALA A 49 -12.32 -7.20 21.02
N ASP A 50 -12.71 -6.77 19.82
CA ASP A 50 -12.13 -7.25 18.56
C ASP A 50 -11.57 -6.13 17.66
N VAL A 51 -11.42 -4.90 18.15
CA VAL A 51 -10.89 -3.77 17.34
C VAL A 51 -9.44 -3.43 17.69
N GLY A 52 -8.93 -4.00 18.79
CA GLY A 52 -7.54 -3.88 19.24
C GLY A 52 -7.15 -2.45 19.55
N GLY A 53 -7.57 -1.93 20.71
CA GLY A 53 -7.41 -0.53 21.16
C GLY A 53 -6.38 0.31 20.43
N LEU A 54 -6.81 0.97 19.35
CA LEU A 54 -5.95 1.82 18.53
C LEU A 54 -5.41 3.02 19.35
N PRO A 55 -4.31 3.66 18.91
CA PRO A 55 -3.91 4.98 19.36
C PRO A 55 -5.06 5.99 19.37
N SER A 56 -4.92 7.08 20.12
CA SER A 56 -6.02 8.04 20.25
C SER A 56 -6.42 8.65 18.90
N ASP A 57 -7.65 9.18 18.80
CA ASP A 57 -8.11 9.93 17.62
C ASP A 57 -7.08 10.98 17.18
N THR A 58 -6.43 11.64 18.15
CA THR A 58 -5.35 12.62 17.91
C THR A 58 -4.16 11.97 17.22
N ASP A 59 -3.67 10.83 17.70
CA ASP A 59 -2.50 10.13 17.16
C ASP A 59 -2.79 9.60 15.74
N LEU A 60 -3.97 9.03 15.53
CA LEU A 60 -4.41 8.50 14.23
C LEU A 60 -4.62 9.62 13.19
N GLN A 61 -5.25 10.73 13.58
CA GLN A 61 -5.40 11.90 12.72
C GLN A 61 -4.02 12.51 12.40
N THR A 62 -3.10 12.51 13.36
CA THR A 62 -1.71 12.97 13.22
C THR A 62 -0.89 12.07 12.27
N LEU A 63 -1.07 10.74 12.35
CA LEU A 63 -0.49 9.74 11.45
C LEU A 63 -1.00 9.91 10.01
N LEU A 64 -2.31 10.05 9.83
CA LEU A 64 -2.92 10.27 8.52
C LEU A 64 -2.62 11.66 7.93
N THR A 65 -2.26 12.64 8.76
CA THR A 65 -1.82 13.97 8.28
C THR A 65 -0.48 13.86 7.58
N ASP A 66 0.48 13.13 8.16
CA ASP A 66 1.76 12.86 7.47
C ASP A 66 1.55 12.03 6.20
N ALA A 67 0.63 11.06 6.22
CA ALA A 67 0.26 10.31 5.01
C ALA A 67 -0.34 11.21 3.91
N LEU A 68 -1.07 12.28 4.25
CA LEU A 68 -1.59 13.26 3.28
C LEU A 68 -0.47 14.18 2.76
N THR A 69 0.46 14.62 3.61
CA THR A 69 1.64 15.39 3.19
C THR A 69 2.48 14.57 2.20
N LEU A 70 2.77 13.30 2.52
CA LEU A 70 3.44 12.37 1.62
C LEU A 70 2.66 12.13 0.32
N ALA A 71 1.33 11.97 0.38
CA ALA A 71 0.51 11.84 -0.82
C ALA A 71 0.67 13.06 -1.76
N ASN A 72 0.68 14.26 -1.21
CA ASN A 72 0.86 15.52 -1.95
C ASN A 72 2.29 15.68 -2.49
N ALA A 73 3.33 15.35 -1.71
CA ALA A 73 4.72 15.34 -2.17
C ALA A 73 4.93 14.35 -3.34
N GLY A 74 4.25 13.20 -3.30
CA GLY A 74 4.23 12.24 -4.42
C GLY A 74 3.52 12.76 -5.67
N VAL A 75 2.41 13.52 -5.53
CA VAL A 75 1.81 14.25 -6.66
C VAL A 75 2.80 15.28 -7.22
N ALA A 76 3.47 16.04 -6.35
CA ALA A 76 4.47 17.03 -6.76
C ALA A 76 5.63 16.39 -7.53
N ALA A 77 6.23 15.31 -7.01
CA ALA A 77 7.32 14.58 -7.66
C ALA A 77 6.98 14.14 -9.09
N ALA A 78 5.79 13.56 -9.30
CA ALA A 78 5.36 13.14 -10.63
C ALA A 78 5.02 14.33 -11.54
N THR A 79 4.48 15.43 -11.00
CA THR A 79 4.16 16.66 -11.74
C THR A 79 5.43 17.39 -12.19
N ASP A 80 6.42 17.47 -11.31
CA ASP A 80 7.68 18.17 -11.56
C ASP A 80 8.63 17.36 -12.46
N ALA A 81 8.57 16.03 -12.41
CA ALA A 81 9.22 15.18 -13.41
C ALA A 81 8.59 15.36 -14.80
N LEU A 82 7.25 15.46 -14.90
CA LEU A 82 6.56 15.81 -16.15
C LEU A 82 6.90 17.23 -16.66
N ALA A 83 7.35 18.12 -15.77
CA ALA A 83 7.82 19.47 -16.10
C ALA A 83 9.33 19.57 -16.38
N GLY A 84 10.08 18.45 -16.30
CA GLY A 84 11.53 18.42 -16.55
C GLY A 84 12.39 19.01 -15.43
N LYS A 85 11.92 18.99 -14.17
CA LYS A 85 12.78 19.34 -13.02
C LYS A 85 13.77 18.20 -12.74
N ALA A 86 15.06 18.48 -12.82
CA ALA A 86 16.11 17.46 -12.83
C ALA A 86 16.15 16.57 -11.56
N GLU A 87 15.85 17.14 -10.39
CA GLU A 87 15.77 16.42 -9.11
C GLU A 87 14.56 15.47 -9.05
N ALA A 88 13.43 15.89 -9.61
CA ALA A 88 12.24 15.04 -9.75
C ALA A 88 12.45 13.94 -10.81
N GLU A 89 13.03 14.29 -11.97
CA GLU A 89 13.39 13.32 -13.00
C GLU A 89 14.36 12.25 -12.47
N ARG A 90 15.43 12.64 -11.75
CA ARG A 90 16.36 11.67 -11.10
C ARG A 90 15.60 10.71 -10.20
N LEU A 91 14.82 11.22 -9.27
CA LEU A 91 14.08 10.42 -8.29
C LEU A 91 13.11 9.44 -8.95
N MET A 92 12.31 9.91 -9.91
CA MET A 92 11.31 9.09 -10.59
C MET A 92 11.96 8.07 -11.55
N ASN A 93 13.07 8.43 -12.20
CA ASN A 93 13.86 7.50 -13.01
C ASN A 93 14.48 6.37 -12.18
N SER A 94 14.99 6.66 -10.98
CA SER A 94 15.47 5.64 -10.04
C SER A 94 14.34 4.74 -9.53
N LEU A 95 13.32 5.32 -8.89
CA LEU A 95 12.30 4.54 -8.17
C LEU A 95 11.30 3.80 -9.07
N PHE A 96 11.08 4.27 -10.30
CA PHE A 96 10.19 3.63 -11.28
C PHE A 96 10.92 3.11 -12.52
N MET A 97 12.25 3.03 -12.49
CA MET A 97 13.13 2.43 -13.51
C MET A 97 12.85 3.00 -14.92
N SER A 98 13.11 4.30 -15.08
CA SER A 98 12.83 5.10 -16.28
C SER A 98 11.36 5.04 -16.75
N PRO A 99 10.42 5.66 -15.99
CA PRO A 99 9.03 5.80 -16.42
C PRO A 99 8.92 6.65 -17.69
N SER A 100 8.01 6.31 -18.59
CA SER A 100 7.60 7.22 -19.68
C SER A 100 6.65 8.31 -19.16
N GLU A 101 6.33 9.30 -19.98
CA GLU A 101 5.32 10.32 -19.67
C GLU A 101 3.98 9.68 -19.23
N SER A 102 3.53 8.62 -19.91
CA SER A 102 2.29 7.90 -19.55
C SER A 102 2.42 7.08 -18.25
N ASP A 103 3.63 6.61 -17.92
CA ASP A 103 3.90 5.97 -16.63
C ASP A 103 3.88 7.01 -15.50
N LEU A 104 4.48 8.19 -15.71
CA LEU A 104 4.45 9.33 -14.77
C LEU A 104 3.02 9.83 -14.54
N GLN A 105 2.21 9.99 -15.59
CA GLN A 105 0.78 10.30 -15.46
C GLN A 105 0.02 9.23 -14.67
N THR A 106 0.36 7.94 -14.86
CA THR A 106 -0.20 6.83 -14.09
C THR A 106 0.21 6.88 -12.61
N ILE A 107 1.44 7.31 -12.32
CA ILE A 107 1.96 7.47 -10.96
C ILE A 107 1.32 8.69 -10.27
N GLN A 108 1.25 9.85 -10.94
CA GLN A 108 0.56 11.06 -10.48
C GLN A 108 -0.91 10.77 -10.16
N LYS A 109 -1.61 10.04 -11.04
CA LYS A 109 -2.98 9.57 -10.81
C LYS A 109 -3.10 8.71 -9.55
N ARG A 110 -2.12 7.84 -9.28
CA ARG A 110 -2.13 6.93 -8.13
C ARG A 110 -1.95 7.65 -6.80
N PHE A 111 -1.02 8.60 -6.72
CA PHE A 111 -0.91 9.50 -5.57
C PHE A 111 -2.20 10.30 -5.36
N ASN A 112 -2.75 10.91 -6.42
CA ASN A 112 -4.02 11.65 -6.34
C ASN A 112 -5.21 10.78 -5.88
N GLY A 113 -5.22 9.47 -6.13
CA GLY A 113 -6.21 8.57 -5.54
C GLY A 113 -6.12 8.49 -4.02
N VAL A 114 -4.90 8.44 -3.47
CA VAL A 114 -4.67 8.45 -2.01
C VAL A 114 -4.99 9.81 -1.41
N VAL A 115 -4.61 10.92 -2.07
CA VAL A 115 -5.04 12.29 -1.69
C VAL A 115 -6.57 12.40 -1.65
N THR A 116 -7.25 11.93 -2.70
CA THR A 116 -8.72 11.92 -2.80
C THR A 116 -9.34 11.09 -1.68
N TYR A 117 -8.78 9.92 -1.38
CA TYR A 117 -9.27 9.09 -0.29
C TYR A 117 -9.07 9.77 1.07
N LEU A 118 -7.90 10.35 1.36
CA LEU A 118 -7.63 11.01 2.65
C LEU A 118 -8.47 12.27 2.88
N THR A 119 -8.74 13.06 1.83
CA THR A 119 -9.57 14.29 1.93
C THR A 119 -11.07 14.00 1.86
N SER A 120 -11.50 12.99 1.09
CA SER A 120 -12.92 12.77 0.77
C SER A 120 -13.51 11.43 1.23
N GLY A 121 -12.67 10.42 1.52
CA GLY A 121 -13.06 9.02 1.70
C GLY A 121 -13.53 8.40 0.38
N GLY A 122 -14.57 7.57 0.43
CA GLY A 122 -15.31 7.16 -0.76
C GLY A 122 -14.98 5.75 -1.25
N LYS A 123 -14.54 5.63 -2.50
CA LYS A 123 -14.37 4.33 -3.17
C LYS A 123 -12.97 3.77 -2.98
N ILE A 124 -12.89 2.44 -2.91
CA ILE A 124 -11.67 1.66 -2.77
C ILE A 124 -11.59 0.59 -3.89
N ASN A 125 -10.49 -0.17 -3.96
CA ASN A 125 -10.25 -1.20 -4.98
C ASN A 125 -10.43 -0.67 -6.42
N ASN A 126 -9.68 0.38 -6.80
CA ASN A 126 -9.75 1.08 -8.10
C ASN A 126 -11.18 1.55 -8.46
N GLY A 127 -11.99 1.86 -7.44
CA GLY A 127 -13.38 2.31 -7.61
C GLY A 127 -14.42 1.20 -7.72
N ALA A 128 -14.04 -0.09 -7.63
CA ALA A 128 -14.95 -1.22 -7.67
C ALA A 128 -15.81 -1.34 -6.40
N GLN A 129 -15.26 -0.95 -5.24
CA GLN A 129 -15.92 -1.05 -3.95
C GLN A 129 -16.30 0.33 -3.39
N LYS A 130 -17.39 0.36 -2.62
CA LYS A 130 -17.94 1.56 -1.95
C LYS A 130 -18.12 1.35 -0.44
N THR A 131 -17.73 0.19 0.08
CA THR A 131 -17.84 -0.14 1.50
C THR A 131 -16.77 0.62 2.28
N LYS A 132 -17.16 1.21 3.42
CA LYS A 132 -16.18 1.88 4.29
C LYS A 132 -15.29 0.80 4.92
N PRO A 133 -13.97 0.82 4.69
CA PRO A 133 -13.07 -0.18 5.21
C PRO A 133 -12.87 -0.04 6.72
N PHE A 134 -12.33 -1.08 7.35
CA PHE A 134 -11.93 -1.04 8.74
C PHE A 134 -10.48 -0.57 8.89
N LEU A 135 -10.17 0.12 9.99
CA LEU A 135 -8.82 0.28 10.50
C LEU A 135 -8.76 -0.51 11.81
N LEU A 136 -7.84 -1.46 11.88
CA LEU A 136 -7.66 -2.41 12.98
C LEU A 136 -6.21 -2.33 13.50
N TYR A 137 -5.95 -2.88 14.68
CA TYR A 137 -4.59 -2.96 15.23
C TYR A 137 -4.31 -4.26 16.00
N GLY A 138 -3.06 -4.71 15.90
CA GLY A 138 -2.59 -5.97 16.49
C GLY A 138 -3.14 -7.22 15.78
N ASP A 139 -3.01 -8.38 16.43
CA ASP A 139 -3.57 -9.64 15.92
C ASP A 139 -4.94 -9.99 16.53
N GLY A 140 -5.28 -9.40 17.69
CA GLY A 140 -6.46 -9.74 18.49
C GLY A 140 -7.83 -9.43 17.87
N TRP A 141 -7.89 -8.90 16.64
CA TRP A 141 -9.15 -8.66 15.94
C TRP A 141 -9.77 -9.92 15.32
N ARG A 142 -9.03 -11.04 15.30
CA ARG A 142 -9.50 -12.33 14.75
C ARG A 142 -8.91 -13.52 15.50
N ILE A 143 -9.67 -14.61 15.55
CA ILE A 143 -9.28 -15.87 16.22
C ILE A 143 -9.32 -17.01 15.21
N ARG A 144 -8.21 -17.77 15.11
CA ARG A 144 -8.12 -18.94 14.23
C ARG A 144 -9.16 -19.99 14.63
N GLN A 145 -9.83 -20.52 13.62
CA GLN A 145 -10.77 -21.63 13.69
C GLN A 145 -10.19 -22.81 12.90
N ASP A 146 -10.72 -24.00 13.15
CA ASP A 146 -10.53 -25.14 12.24
C ASP A 146 -11.73 -25.21 11.28
N MET A 147 -11.59 -25.91 10.15
CA MET A 147 -12.74 -26.16 9.26
C MET A 147 -13.87 -26.96 9.96
N LYS A 148 -13.57 -27.57 11.11
CA LYS A 148 -14.52 -28.29 11.99
C LYS A 148 -15.09 -27.46 13.13
N SER A 149 -14.74 -26.17 13.22
CA SER A 149 -15.45 -25.23 14.08
C SER A 149 -16.88 -25.01 13.56
N GLU A 150 -17.77 -24.58 14.46
CA GLU A 150 -19.12 -24.16 14.10
C GLU A 150 -19.08 -22.91 13.20
N LEU A 151 -19.92 -22.92 12.17
CA LEU A 151 -20.09 -21.83 11.22
C LEU A 151 -20.96 -20.72 11.83
N ARG A 152 -20.45 -19.50 11.78
CA ARG A 152 -21.15 -18.29 12.23
C ARG A 152 -21.82 -17.54 11.07
N ASN A 153 -22.98 -16.97 11.35
CA ASN A 153 -23.74 -16.10 10.44
C ASN A 153 -23.18 -14.66 10.43
N ALA A 154 -23.82 -13.76 9.69
CA ALA A 154 -23.43 -12.35 9.60
C ALA A 154 -23.69 -11.53 10.88
N ASP A 155 -24.41 -12.08 11.86
CA ASP A 155 -24.65 -11.49 13.18
C ASP A 155 -23.62 -12.00 14.22
N GLY A 156 -22.91 -13.09 13.90
CA GLY A 156 -21.88 -13.74 14.74
C GLY A 156 -22.37 -14.99 15.47
N GLU A 157 -23.65 -15.35 15.32
CA GLU A 157 -24.29 -16.52 15.94
C GLU A 157 -24.01 -17.81 15.16
N THR A 158 -23.98 -18.96 15.84
CA THR A 158 -23.82 -20.26 15.18
C THR A 158 -25.13 -20.76 14.58
N ILE A 159 -25.03 -21.49 13.46
CA ILE A 159 -26.19 -21.88 12.63
C ILE A 159 -26.62 -23.32 12.94
N PRO A 160 -27.83 -23.59 13.47
CA PRO A 160 -28.30 -24.95 13.71
C PRO A 160 -28.52 -25.76 12.43
N LYS A 161 -28.21 -27.06 12.45
CA LYS A 161 -28.57 -28.00 11.37
C LYS A 161 -30.07 -28.28 11.38
N ALA A 162 -30.66 -28.36 10.19
CA ALA A 162 -32.11 -28.53 10.01
C ALA A 162 -32.66 -29.88 10.52
N ASP A 163 -31.80 -30.86 10.79
CA ASP A 163 -32.13 -32.16 11.38
C ASP A 163 -31.99 -32.18 12.92
N GLY A 164 -31.51 -31.09 13.54
CA GLY A 164 -31.25 -30.99 14.98
C GLY A 164 -30.01 -31.73 15.46
N SER A 165 -29.13 -32.21 14.56
CA SER A 165 -27.93 -32.99 14.91
C SER A 165 -26.80 -32.19 15.57
N GLY A 166 -26.86 -30.86 15.50
CA GLY A 166 -25.83 -29.93 16.01
C GLY A 166 -25.88 -28.61 15.24
N ASN A 167 -24.77 -27.87 15.23
CA ASN A 167 -24.59 -26.71 14.36
C ASN A 167 -23.85 -27.07 13.06
N VAL A 168 -24.09 -26.27 12.01
CA VAL A 168 -23.37 -26.31 10.73
C VAL A 168 -21.90 -26.01 10.98
N LEU A 169 -20.99 -26.78 10.36
CA LEU A 169 -19.54 -26.59 10.46
C LEU A 169 -19.03 -25.76 9.28
N ILE A 170 -17.83 -25.19 9.40
CA ILE A 170 -17.21 -24.42 8.31
C ILE A 170 -16.92 -25.32 7.08
N GLU A 171 -16.66 -26.62 7.27
CA GLU A 171 -16.53 -27.61 6.19
C GLU A 171 -17.85 -28.05 5.54
N ASP A 172 -19.01 -27.79 6.18
CA ASP A 172 -20.31 -28.03 5.55
C ASP A 172 -20.67 -26.94 4.51
N ASP A 173 -20.06 -25.74 4.59
CA ASP A 173 -20.37 -24.62 3.70
C ASP A 173 -19.45 -24.55 2.46
N SER A 174 -20.10 -24.62 1.29
CA SER A 174 -19.41 -24.63 -0.01
C SER A 174 -18.70 -23.32 -0.36
N LEU A 175 -19.07 -22.17 0.23
CA LEU A 175 -18.39 -20.90 0.00
C LEU A 175 -17.11 -20.80 0.86
N MET A 176 -17.13 -21.28 2.11
CA MET A 176 -15.96 -21.33 2.98
C MET A 176 -14.90 -22.28 2.44
N VAL A 177 -15.30 -23.47 1.95
CA VAL A 177 -14.38 -24.40 1.25
C VAL A 177 -13.78 -23.75 -0.01
N GLN A 178 -14.57 -22.99 -0.78
CA GLN A 178 -14.05 -22.23 -1.92
C GLN A 178 -13.07 -21.12 -1.51
N LYS A 179 -13.35 -20.36 -0.44
CA LYS A 179 -12.45 -19.33 0.09
C LYS A 179 -11.13 -19.92 0.59
N GLN A 180 -11.17 -21.07 1.28
CA GLN A 180 -9.96 -21.79 1.72
C GLN A 180 -9.09 -22.19 0.52
N GLN A 181 -9.68 -22.76 -0.54
CA GLN A 181 -8.95 -23.14 -1.75
C GLN A 181 -8.39 -21.92 -2.51
N GLN A 182 -9.14 -20.81 -2.56
CA GLN A 182 -8.66 -19.56 -3.16
C GLN A 182 -7.45 -19.00 -2.40
N ALA A 183 -7.50 -18.99 -1.07
CA ALA A 183 -6.37 -18.59 -0.22
C ALA A 183 -5.16 -19.52 -0.41
N LYS A 184 -5.36 -20.85 -0.49
CA LYS A 184 -4.27 -21.81 -0.75
C LYS A 184 -3.59 -21.51 -2.09
N THR A 185 -4.37 -21.23 -3.13
CA THR A 185 -3.88 -20.86 -4.46
C THR A 185 -3.36 -19.41 -4.57
N ILE A 186 -3.44 -18.61 -3.50
CA ILE A 186 -2.66 -17.37 -3.34
C ILE A 186 -1.30 -17.72 -2.70
N ALA A 187 -1.30 -18.43 -1.56
CA ALA A 187 -0.09 -18.87 -0.88
C ALA A 187 0.86 -19.70 -1.77
N GLU A 188 0.33 -20.54 -2.66
CA GLU A 188 1.07 -21.28 -3.70
C GLU A 188 1.84 -20.34 -4.66
N LYS A 189 1.26 -19.20 -5.03
CA LYS A 189 1.89 -18.20 -5.90
C LYS A 189 2.94 -17.40 -5.14
N ASP A 190 2.68 -17.05 -3.89
CA ASP A 190 3.62 -16.30 -3.05
C ASP A 190 4.83 -17.14 -2.66
N ALA A 191 4.65 -18.45 -2.40
CA ALA A 191 5.76 -19.39 -2.23
C ALA A 191 6.67 -19.41 -3.48
N VAL A 192 6.08 -19.52 -4.68
CA VAL A 192 6.82 -19.46 -5.95
C VAL A 192 7.45 -18.09 -6.21
N ALA A 193 6.82 -17.00 -5.80
CA ALA A 193 7.37 -15.65 -5.89
C ALA A 193 8.57 -15.43 -4.95
N GLN A 194 8.57 -16.09 -3.78
CA GLN A 194 9.68 -16.11 -2.83
C GLN A 194 10.85 -17.01 -3.26
N GLY A 195 10.65 -17.89 -4.25
CA GLY A 195 11.65 -18.84 -4.75
C GLY A 195 11.52 -20.28 -4.22
N LYS A 196 10.40 -20.62 -3.57
CA LYS A 196 10.05 -21.98 -3.11
C LYS A 196 9.22 -22.72 -4.17
N SER A 197 8.94 -24.00 -3.95
CA SER A 197 7.90 -24.72 -4.69
C SER A 197 6.49 -24.35 -4.21
N ALA A 198 5.47 -24.53 -5.05
CA ALA A 198 4.07 -24.36 -4.64
C ALA A 198 3.65 -25.35 -3.53
N SER A 199 4.24 -26.55 -3.52
CA SER A 199 4.07 -27.57 -2.48
C SER A 199 4.61 -27.19 -1.10
N GLU A 200 5.45 -26.15 -1.00
CA GLU A 200 5.90 -25.57 0.27
C GLU A 200 5.00 -24.44 0.79
N ALA A 201 3.88 -24.17 0.10
CA ALA A 201 2.89 -23.21 0.59
C ALA A 201 2.20 -23.76 1.85
N GLU A 202 2.16 -22.94 2.89
CA GLU A 202 1.55 -23.27 4.18
C GLU A 202 0.03 -23.50 4.04
N ASP A 203 -0.56 -24.31 4.92
CA ASP A 203 -2.01 -24.56 4.91
C ASP A 203 -2.79 -23.37 5.44
N GLN A 204 -3.97 -23.15 4.86
CA GLN A 204 -4.80 -21.98 5.10
C GLN A 204 -5.99 -22.36 6.00
N TYR A 205 -6.17 -21.59 7.06
CA TYR A 205 -7.15 -21.81 8.13
C TYR A 205 -8.18 -20.68 8.10
N PRO A 206 -9.46 -20.95 8.42
CA PRO A 206 -10.42 -19.91 8.69
C PRO A 206 -10.01 -19.13 9.95
N TYR A 207 -10.13 -17.82 9.93
CA TYR A 207 -10.05 -16.95 11.10
C TYR A 207 -11.35 -16.15 11.19
N TRP A 208 -12.09 -16.32 12.29
CA TRP A 208 -13.29 -15.53 12.55
C TRP A 208 -12.92 -14.19 13.18
N SER A 209 -13.68 -13.14 12.87
CA SER A 209 -13.60 -11.83 13.53
C SER A 209 -15.01 -11.34 13.84
N ASP A 210 -15.32 -11.19 15.13
CA ASP A 210 -16.57 -10.59 15.58
C ASP A 210 -16.63 -9.07 15.22
N SER A 211 -15.47 -8.40 15.15
CA SER A 211 -15.32 -6.98 14.75
C SER A 211 -15.86 -6.65 13.36
N ILE A 212 -15.58 -7.52 12.38
CA ILE A 212 -16.01 -7.34 10.99
C ILE A 212 -17.16 -8.28 10.60
N GLN A 213 -17.59 -9.15 11.52
CA GLN A 213 -18.59 -10.20 11.33
C GLN A 213 -18.34 -11.01 10.04
N SER A 214 -17.12 -11.53 9.91
CA SER A 214 -16.70 -12.30 8.74
C SER A 214 -15.51 -13.22 9.05
N TYR A 215 -15.45 -14.32 8.32
CA TYR A 215 -14.23 -15.11 8.19
C TYR A 215 -13.23 -14.43 7.25
N THR A 216 -11.95 -14.59 7.55
CA THR A 216 -10.81 -14.41 6.64
C THR A 216 -10.04 -15.74 6.55
N PHE A 217 -9.18 -15.92 5.56
CA PHE A 217 -8.36 -17.12 5.42
C PHE A 217 -6.89 -16.74 5.34
N ASP A 218 -6.07 -17.40 6.14
CA ASP A 218 -4.64 -17.12 6.30
C ASP A 218 -3.95 -18.37 6.89
N LYS A 219 -2.62 -18.41 6.89
CA LYS A 219 -1.87 -19.52 7.45
C LYS A 219 -1.90 -19.59 8.98
N LYS A 220 -1.45 -20.71 9.56
CA LYS A 220 -1.24 -20.84 11.01
C LYS A 220 0.02 -20.07 11.43
N TRP A 221 -0.14 -18.95 12.12
CA TRP A 221 0.98 -18.11 12.58
C TRP A 221 1.62 -18.56 13.91
N GLY A 222 0.88 -19.31 14.74
CA GLY A 222 1.40 -19.87 16.00
C GLY A 222 0.48 -20.96 16.56
N ASP A 223 0.89 -21.63 17.64
CA ASP A 223 0.07 -22.71 18.21
C ASP A 223 -1.23 -22.21 18.86
N SER A 224 -1.19 -21.11 19.61
CA SER A 224 -2.41 -20.43 20.06
C SER A 224 -3.27 -19.99 18.86
N PRO A 225 -4.61 -20.11 18.90
CA PRO A 225 -5.49 -19.55 17.88
C PRO A 225 -5.53 -18.01 17.90
N THR A 226 -5.02 -17.36 18.96
CA THR A 226 -4.95 -15.89 19.10
C THR A 226 -3.66 -15.27 18.53
N VAL A 227 -2.66 -16.08 18.16
CA VAL A 227 -1.41 -15.57 17.58
C VAL A 227 -1.62 -15.40 16.08
N GLY A 228 -1.49 -14.15 15.62
CA GLY A 228 -1.47 -13.78 14.22
C GLY A 228 -0.05 -13.39 13.76
N VAL A 229 0.02 -12.48 12.79
CA VAL A 229 1.25 -12.17 12.07
C VAL A 229 2.23 -11.32 12.87
N PHE A 230 1.77 -10.40 13.72
CA PHE A 230 2.67 -9.51 14.45
C PHE A 230 3.31 -10.21 15.66
N ASP A 231 2.56 -11.06 16.35
CA ASP A 231 3.02 -11.81 17.52
C ASP A 231 3.84 -13.07 17.16
N SER A 232 3.78 -13.55 15.91
CA SER A 232 4.59 -14.70 15.45
C SER A 232 6.09 -14.42 15.28
N GLY A 233 6.56 -13.22 15.63
CA GLY A 233 7.90 -12.76 15.30
C GLY A 233 8.11 -12.37 13.83
N SER A 234 7.05 -12.14 13.05
CA SER A 234 7.16 -11.67 11.66
C SER A 234 7.84 -10.30 11.56
N SER A 235 8.40 -10.02 10.38
CA SER A 235 8.89 -8.69 10.00
C SER A 235 7.78 -7.75 9.52
N ALA A 236 6.55 -8.24 9.32
CA ALA A 236 5.42 -7.41 8.90
C ALA A 236 5.12 -6.32 9.94
N ILE A 237 4.73 -5.14 9.44
CA ILE A 237 4.43 -3.96 10.27
C ILE A 237 2.98 -3.50 10.12
N ALA A 238 2.36 -3.75 8.96
CA ALA A 238 0.95 -3.58 8.66
C ALA A 238 0.56 -4.61 7.59
N PHE A 239 -0.73 -4.68 7.23
CA PHE A 239 -1.22 -5.30 6.00
C PHE A 239 -2.63 -4.80 5.63
N THR A 240 -2.98 -4.89 4.35
CA THR A 240 -4.35 -4.71 3.82
C THR A 240 -4.98 -6.06 3.53
N LEU A 241 -6.27 -6.23 3.83
CA LEU A 241 -7.09 -7.32 3.28
C LEU A 241 -8.31 -6.77 2.54
N MET A 242 -8.70 -7.46 1.47
CA MET A 242 -9.71 -7.00 0.53
C MET A 242 -10.50 -8.19 -0.05
N ASP A 243 -11.59 -8.53 0.63
CA ASP A 243 -12.61 -9.46 0.15
C ASP A 243 -13.72 -8.68 -0.61
N THR A 244 -14.67 -9.39 -1.18
CA THR A 244 -15.74 -8.91 -2.08
C THR A 244 -16.54 -7.74 -1.50
N ASP A 245 -16.88 -7.79 -0.21
CA ASP A 245 -17.66 -6.77 0.51
C ASP A 245 -16.93 -6.14 1.71
N LYS A 246 -15.90 -6.81 2.25
CA LYS A 246 -15.07 -6.34 3.38
C LYS A 246 -13.67 -5.94 2.92
N ALA A 247 -13.22 -4.77 3.35
CA ALA A 247 -11.82 -4.36 3.22
C ALA A 247 -11.33 -3.74 4.54
N LEU A 248 -10.04 -3.88 4.83
CA LEU A 248 -9.43 -3.39 6.06
C LEU A 248 -7.94 -3.09 5.88
N ILE A 249 -7.43 -2.14 6.65
CA ILE A 249 -6.01 -2.00 6.97
C ILE A 249 -5.84 -2.44 8.42
N ASN A 250 -4.86 -3.31 8.70
CA ASN A 250 -4.48 -3.71 10.04
C ASN A 250 -3.05 -3.24 10.34
N LEU A 251 -2.88 -2.46 11.41
CA LEU A 251 -1.57 -1.96 11.85
C LEU A 251 -0.98 -2.84 12.95
N GLY A 252 0.29 -3.20 12.84
CA GLY A 252 1.02 -3.87 13.93
C GLY A 252 1.63 -2.86 14.90
N PRO A 253 2.05 -3.31 16.10
CA PRO A 253 2.76 -2.45 17.05
C PRO A 253 4.02 -1.77 16.48
N LYS A 254 4.62 -2.36 15.44
CA LYS A 254 5.77 -1.82 14.71
C LYS A 254 5.41 -0.67 13.75
N ALA A 255 4.21 -0.64 13.17
CA ALA A 255 3.77 0.50 12.34
C ALA A 255 3.60 1.81 13.13
N LEU A 256 3.55 1.71 14.47
CA LEU A 256 3.51 2.86 15.36
C LEU A 256 4.89 3.27 15.90
N GLN A 257 5.96 2.58 15.51
CA GLN A 257 7.33 2.89 15.92
C GLN A 257 8.00 3.74 14.85
N GLY A 258 8.26 5.02 15.14
CA GLY A 258 8.91 5.94 14.21
C GLY A 258 8.86 7.39 14.69
N GLY A 259 9.57 8.26 13.97
CA GLY A 259 9.46 9.71 14.15
C GLY A 259 8.29 10.31 13.35
N ARG A 260 8.04 11.59 13.59
CA ARG A 260 7.28 12.45 12.67
C ARG A 260 8.08 12.68 11.39
N LEU A 261 7.40 13.09 10.32
CA LEU A 261 8.07 13.64 9.14
C LEU A 261 9.01 14.80 9.56
N HIS A 262 10.21 14.86 8.98
CA HIS A 262 11.31 15.78 9.37
C HIS A 262 11.87 15.65 10.80
N ALA A 263 11.61 14.56 11.54
CA ALA A 263 12.14 14.37 12.91
C ALA A 263 13.63 13.95 13.00
N VAL A 264 14.35 13.82 11.88
CA VAL A 264 15.74 13.33 11.82
C VAL A 264 16.63 14.34 11.09
N ASP A 265 17.71 14.78 11.75
CA ASP A 265 18.75 15.63 11.15
C ASP A 265 19.52 14.86 10.05
N VAL A 266 19.45 15.36 8.82
CA VAL A 266 20.06 14.69 7.66
C VAL A 266 21.55 15.02 7.51
N THR A 267 22.38 13.99 7.48
CA THR A 267 23.77 14.09 7.02
C THR A 267 23.87 13.57 5.59
N ALA A 268 24.29 14.43 4.66
CA ALA A 268 24.34 14.14 3.22
C ALA A 268 25.75 14.40 2.63
N VAL A 269 26.06 13.70 1.53
CA VAL A 269 27.28 13.96 0.72
C VAL A 269 26.93 14.38 -0.70
N ALA A 270 27.87 14.97 -1.42
CA ALA A 270 27.66 15.32 -2.81
C ALA A 270 27.43 14.06 -3.66
N ASN A 271 26.44 14.09 -4.57
CA ASN A 271 26.16 13.02 -5.53
C ASN A 271 27.43 12.58 -6.28
N SER A 272 28.30 13.56 -6.62
CA SER A 272 29.61 13.35 -7.26
C SER A 272 30.64 12.49 -6.48
N LEU A 273 30.25 11.86 -5.37
CA LEU A 273 31.08 10.98 -4.54
C LEU A 273 30.50 9.55 -4.45
N PHE A 274 29.30 9.30 -5.00
CA PHE A 274 28.75 7.95 -5.10
C PHE A 274 29.41 7.21 -6.27
N GLU A 275 29.78 5.95 -6.04
CA GLU A 275 30.26 5.01 -7.07
C GLU A 275 29.19 3.93 -7.24
N ASP A 276 28.71 3.70 -8.46
CA ASP A 276 27.63 2.74 -8.78
C ASP A 276 26.45 2.77 -7.79
N HIS A 277 25.91 3.98 -7.56
CA HIS A 277 24.82 4.30 -6.62
C HIS A 277 25.09 3.94 -5.14
N THR A 278 26.34 3.60 -4.79
CA THR A 278 26.79 3.25 -3.44
C THR A 278 27.49 4.45 -2.78
N PRO A 279 27.21 4.77 -1.50
CA PRO A 279 27.86 5.86 -0.79
C PRO A 279 29.36 5.59 -0.48
N PRO A 280 30.19 6.63 -0.25
CA PRO A 280 31.59 6.48 0.12
C PRO A 280 31.81 5.63 1.38
N THR A 281 32.71 4.64 1.29
CA THR A 281 33.09 3.78 2.42
C THR A 281 33.53 4.59 3.63
N GLY A 282 32.93 4.32 4.79
CA GLY A 282 33.27 4.96 6.07
C GLY A 282 32.67 6.36 6.26
N SER A 283 31.83 6.84 5.35
CA SER A 283 31.06 8.08 5.56
C SER A 283 29.80 7.83 6.40
N THR A 284 29.45 8.78 7.27
CA THR A 284 28.16 8.80 7.98
C THR A 284 27.15 9.53 7.09
N ILE A 285 26.20 8.81 6.52
CA ILE A 285 25.15 9.34 5.65
C ILE A 285 23.81 8.75 6.08
N THR A 286 22.79 9.60 6.20
CA THR A 286 21.43 9.18 6.52
C THR A 286 20.81 8.42 5.35
N SER A 287 20.29 7.21 5.58
CA SER A 287 19.50 6.46 4.60
C SER A 287 18.04 6.90 4.57
N ILE A 288 17.34 6.62 3.47
CA ILE A 288 15.91 6.89 3.32
C ILE A 288 15.05 6.12 4.34
N ALA A 289 15.56 4.99 4.86
CA ALA A 289 14.89 4.19 5.88
C ALA A 289 14.95 4.84 7.28
N GLU A 290 15.96 5.67 7.56
CA GLU A 290 16.08 6.42 8.83
C GLU A 290 15.15 7.64 8.86
N VAL A 291 14.90 8.27 7.71
CA VAL A 291 13.98 9.42 7.59
C VAL A 291 12.51 9.03 7.33
N ALA A 292 12.23 7.74 7.17
CA ALA A 292 10.88 7.23 6.94
C ALA A 292 10.00 7.48 8.20
N PRO A 293 8.94 8.32 8.12
CA PRO A 293 8.11 8.61 9.27
C PRO A 293 7.25 7.41 9.69
N GLN A 294 6.72 7.45 10.91
CA GLN A 294 5.73 6.51 11.43
C GLN A 294 4.57 6.25 10.43
N ALA A 295 4.14 7.28 9.69
CA ALA A 295 3.08 7.21 8.69
C ALA A 295 3.40 6.35 7.45
N THR A 296 4.67 5.95 7.24
CA THR A 296 5.09 5.16 6.06
C THR A 296 4.29 3.88 5.91
N ALA A 297 4.01 3.18 7.02
CA ALA A 297 3.25 1.93 7.01
C ALA A 297 1.82 2.14 6.50
N ILE A 298 1.02 3.03 7.13
CA ILE A 298 -0.35 3.28 6.66
C ILE A 298 -0.38 3.94 5.27
N PHE A 299 0.62 4.76 4.91
CA PHE A 299 0.72 5.34 3.57
C PHE A 299 0.96 4.29 2.48
N HIS A 300 1.78 3.27 2.76
CA HIS A 300 1.94 2.09 1.90
C HIS A 300 0.59 1.35 1.73
N GLU A 301 -0.07 1.01 2.83
CA GLU A 301 -1.35 0.27 2.83
C GLU A 301 -2.49 1.01 2.10
N LEU A 302 -2.50 2.35 2.14
CA LEU A 302 -3.46 3.16 1.39
C LEU A 302 -3.40 2.93 -0.12
N PHE A 303 -2.25 2.51 -0.70
CA PHE A 303 -2.20 2.14 -2.12
C PHE A 303 -2.89 0.81 -2.40
N HIS A 304 -2.67 -0.24 -1.58
CA HIS A 304 -3.42 -1.50 -1.66
C HIS A 304 -4.93 -1.22 -1.54
N LEU A 305 -5.33 -0.46 -0.53
CA LEU A 305 -6.74 -0.14 -0.29
C LEU A 305 -7.37 0.62 -1.46
N VAL A 306 -6.76 1.73 -1.91
CA VAL A 306 -7.37 2.60 -2.93
C VAL A 306 -7.35 1.98 -4.32
N TRP A 307 -6.30 1.23 -4.68
CA TRP A 307 -6.09 0.75 -6.06
C TRP A 307 -6.21 -0.77 -6.24
N GLY A 308 -6.17 -1.55 -5.16
CA GLY A 308 -6.26 -3.00 -5.16
C GLY A 308 -4.99 -3.71 -5.65
N ASP A 309 -4.75 -4.92 -5.17
CA ASP A 309 -3.55 -5.72 -5.45
C ASP A 309 -3.36 -6.03 -6.94
N SER A 310 -4.46 -6.08 -7.70
CA SER A 310 -4.43 -6.16 -9.17
C SER A 310 -3.57 -5.04 -9.81
N LEU A 311 -3.49 -3.88 -9.15
CA LEU A 311 -2.63 -2.75 -9.52
C LEU A 311 -1.45 -2.54 -8.57
N MET A 312 -1.49 -3.04 -7.33
CA MET A 312 -0.55 -2.70 -6.25
C MET A 312 0.12 -3.88 -5.53
N TYR A 313 0.15 -5.07 -6.12
CA TYR A 313 0.98 -6.18 -5.62
C TYR A 313 1.86 -6.75 -6.75
N PRO A 314 3.20 -6.69 -6.67
CA PRO A 314 4.07 -7.23 -7.72
C PRO A 314 4.02 -8.76 -7.75
N SER A 315 3.96 -9.37 -8.94
CA SER A 315 3.91 -10.84 -9.10
C SER A 315 5.27 -11.54 -8.86
N VAL A 316 6.13 -10.95 -8.03
CA VAL A 316 7.45 -11.43 -7.60
C VAL A 316 7.66 -11.16 -6.10
N GLY A 317 6.57 -10.95 -5.36
CA GLY A 317 6.56 -10.33 -4.05
C GLY A 317 6.98 -8.86 -4.12
N GLU A 318 6.70 -8.14 -3.05
CA GLU A 318 7.12 -6.76 -2.89
C GLU A 318 8.63 -6.63 -2.68
N GLU A 319 9.13 -5.40 -2.74
CA GLU A 319 10.50 -5.09 -2.36
C GLU A 319 10.56 -3.80 -1.54
N TYR A 320 11.23 -3.89 -0.39
CA TYR A 320 11.29 -2.85 0.63
C TYR A 320 12.69 -2.24 0.77
N GLN A 321 13.72 -2.95 0.31
CA GLN A 321 15.09 -2.44 0.28
C GLN A 321 15.28 -1.61 -1.00
N PHE A 322 15.75 -0.37 -0.84
CA PHE A 322 15.74 0.64 -1.91
C PHE A 322 16.51 0.21 -3.16
N GLN A 323 17.75 -0.24 -3.01
CA GLN A 323 18.65 -0.58 -4.11
C GLN A 323 18.14 -1.78 -4.93
N ARG A 324 17.46 -2.74 -4.28
CA ARG A 324 16.77 -3.85 -4.96
C ARG A 324 15.52 -3.40 -5.72
N MET A 325 14.80 -2.44 -5.16
CA MET A 325 13.60 -1.85 -5.76
C MET A 325 13.90 -0.97 -6.97
N THR A 326 15.04 -0.25 -6.98
CA THR A 326 15.53 0.48 -8.17
C THR A 326 16.27 -0.42 -9.17
N GLY A 327 16.59 -1.66 -8.78
CA GLY A 327 17.33 -2.62 -9.60
C GLY A 327 18.85 -2.43 -9.61
N TYR A 328 19.39 -1.60 -8.72
CA TYR A 328 20.84 -1.44 -8.50
C TYR A 328 21.45 -2.66 -7.78
N GLU A 329 20.70 -3.31 -6.89
CA GLU A 329 21.11 -4.54 -6.20
C GLU A 329 20.27 -5.75 -6.66
N SER A 330 20.92 -6.92 -6.77
CA SER A 330 20.23 -8.19 -6.99
C SER A 330 19.37 -8.58 -5.78
N ARG A 331 18.17 -9.13 -6.03
CA ARG A 331 17.28 -9.68 -4.98
C ARG A 331 17.77 -11.02 -4.39
N GLY A 332 18.94 -11.50 -4.81
CA GLY A 332 19.55 -12.76 -4.39
C GLY A 332 19.31 -13.91 -5.38
N SER A 333 20.05 -15.00 -5.19
CA SER A 333 19.97 -16.17 -6.08
C SER A 333 18.55 -16.75 -6.14
N GLY A 334 18.15 -17.23 -7.33
CA GLY A 334 16.81 -17.78 -7.58
C GLY A 334 15.67 -16.75 -7.71
N LYS A 335 15.82 -15.53 -7.21
CA LYS A 335 14.78 -14.49 -7.31
C LYS A 335 14.84 -13.75 -8.64
N LYS A 336 13.67 -13.41 -9.17
CA LYS A 336 13.55 -12.55 -10.37
C LYS A 336 13.97 -11.12 -10.02
N ALA A 337 14.78 -10.52 -10.89
CA ALA A 337 15.16 -9.11 -10.81
C ALA A 337 13.93 -8.20 -10.77
N PHE A 338 14.06 -7.05 -10.11
CA PHE A 338 13.01 -6.04 -10.14
C PHE A 338 12.96 -5.34 -11.50
N THR A 339 11.81 -4.77 -11.86
CA THR A 339 11.57 -4.16 -13.18
C THR A 339 10.60 -3.00 -13.03
N LYS A 340 10.55 -2.08 -14.01
CA LYS A 340 9.54 -0.99 -14.04
C LYS A 340 8.11 -1.50 -13.79
N ARG A 341 7.73 -2.66 -14.35
CA ARG A 341 6.39 -3.26 -14.14
C ARG A 341 6.15 -3.67 -12.68
N TYR A 342 7.19 -4.02 -11.94
CA TYR A 342 7.09 -4.35 -10.52
C TYR A 342 7.14 -3.10 -9.65
N ALA A 343 8.03 -2.14 -9.92
CA ALA A 343 8.04 -0.83 -9.24
C ALA A 343 6.72 -0.07 -9.39
N MET A 344 6.15 -0.03 -10.60
CA MET A 344 4.82 0.53 -10.84
C MET A 344 3.66 -0.25 -10.15
N ARG A 345 3.92 -1.40 -9.50
CA ARG A 345 2.94 -2.17 -8.72
C ARG A 345 3.38 -2.38 -7.26
N ASN A 346 4.39 -1.65 -6.77
CA ASN A 346 4.99 -1.83 -5.44
C ASN A 346 4.73 -0.56 -4.62
N PRO A 347 3.82 -0.56 -3.63
CA PRO A 347 3.51 0.62 -2.82
C PRO A 347 4.72 1.27 -2.15
N GLN A 348 5.75 0.49 -1.79
CA GLN A 348 6.98 1.06 -1.24
C GLN A 348 7.73 1.97 -2.23
N SER A 349 7.56 1.78 -3.55
CA SER A 349 8.09 2.70 -4.57
C SER A 349 7.40 4.08 -4.49
N TYR A 350 6.11 4.10 -4.18
CA TYR A 350 5.35 5.34 -3.97
C TYR A 350 5.66 5.96 -2.61
N ALA A 351 5.77 5.14 -1.56
CA ALA A 351 6.15 5.60 -0.21
C ALA A 351 7.51 6.30 -0.21
N TYR A 352 8.55 5.66 -0.74
CA TYR A 352 9.88 6.27 -0.83
C TYR A 352 9.96 7.43 -1.83
N ALA A 353 9.17 7.45 -2.92
CA ALA A 353 9.14 8.61 -3.82
C ALA A 353 8.55 9.85 -3.12
N ALA A 354 7.49 9.68 -2.35
CA ALA A 354 6.92 10.74 -1.53
C ALA A 354 7.90 11.25 -0.46
N ILE A 355 8.48 10.34 0.34
CA ILE A 355 9.40 10.68 1.43
C ILE A 355 10.65 11.40 0.89
N ALA A 356 11.24 10.87 -0.20
CA ALA A 356 12.39 11.50 -0.82
C ALA A 356 12.09 12.90 -1.35
N TYR A 357 10.95 13.09 -2.05
CA TYR A 357 10.63 14.38 -2.64
C TYR A 357 10.20 15.43 -1.61
N ASP A 358 9.51 15.03 -0.55
CA ASP A 358 9.17 15.92 0.58
C ASP A 358 10.45 16.49 1.23
N TYR A 359 11.47 15.64 1.44
CA TYR A 359 12.79 16.10 1.90
C TYR A 359 13.51 16.99 0.85
N THR A 360 13.38 16.71 -0.45
CA THR A 360 13.92 17.58 -1.52
C THR A 360 13.26 18.95 -1.56
N GLN A 361 11.96 19.03 -1.27
CA GLN A 361 11.22 20.29 -1.22
C GLN A 361 11.48 21.10 0.06
N ASN A 362 11.61 20.44 1.21
CA ASN A 362 11.62 21.10 2.52
C ASN A 362 13.00 21.17 3.22
N VAL A 363 13.96 20.30 2.90
CA VAL A 363 15.23 20.18 3.62
C VAL A 363 16.43 20.66 2.79
N GLN A 364 17.22 21.55 3.38
CA GLN A 364 18.37 22.20 2.75
C GLN A 364 19.68 21.83 3.46
N TYR A 365 20.53 21.05 2.81
CA TYR A 365 21.84 20.68 3.34
C TYR A 365 22.85 21.83 3.23
N LYS A 366 23.50 22.19 4.33
CA LYS A 366 24.45 23.32 4.41
C LYS A 366 25.85 22.88 3.98
N ILE A 367 26.13 22.99 2.68
CA ILE A 367 27.45 22.75 2.08
C ILE A 367 28.51 23.72 2.67
N SER A 368 28.12 24.97 2.94
CA SER A 368 28.96 25.96 3.63
C SER A 368 28.11 27.11 4.19
N ASN A 369 28.74 28.04 4.95
CA ASN A 369 28.11 29.27 5.45
C ASN A 369 27.50 30.18 4.36
N LYS A 370 27.71 29.89 3.07
CA LYS A 370 27.16 30.64 1.92
C LYS A 370 26.53 29.78 0.82
N LYS A 371 26.44 28.46 0.99
CA LYS A 371 25.79 27.54 0.03
C LYS A 371 24.99 26.46 0.76
N SER A 372 23.73 26.29 0.34
CA SER A 372 22.95 25.08 0.59
C SER A 372 22.46 24.48 -0.73
N ALA A 373 22.03 23.23 -0.67
CA ALA A 373 21.35 22.52 -1.76
C ALA A 373 20.20 21.68 -1.17
N PRO A 374 19.15 21.34 -1.95
CA PRO A 374 18.14 20.41 -1.51
C PRO A 374 18.73 19.02 -1.20
N VAL A 375 18.10 18.29 -0.29
CA VAL A 375 18.45 16.90 0.02
C VAL A 375 17.76 15.96 -0.97
N GLU A 376 18.52 15.06 -1.60
CA GLU A 376 18.01 14.09 -2.56
C GLU A 376 18.29 12.65 -2.12
N PHE A 377 17.28 11.77 -2.19
CA PHE A 377 17.37 10.36 -1.80
C PHE A 377 17.20 9.38 -2.99
N PHE A 378 17.51 9.76 -4.23
CA PHE A 378 17.32 8.88 -5.40
C PHE A 378 18.25 7.65 -5.44
N THR A 379 19.28 7.60 -4.59
CA THR A 379 20.11 6.39 -4.32
C THR A 379 19.70 5.65 -3.04
N GLY A 380 18.66 6.10 -2.34
CA GLY A 380 18.27 5.59 -1.02
C GLY A 380 19.14 6.11 0.13
N PHE A 381 20.10 6.98 -0.16
CA PHE A 381 20.97 7.67 0.80
C PHE A 381 20.93 9.18 0.55
N ALA A 382 21.09 9.97 1.61
CA ALA A 382 21.03 11.42 1.53
C ALA A 382 22.19 11.98 0.70
N SER A 383 21.84 12.67 -0.38
CA SER A 383 22.79 13.28 -1.32
C SER A 383 22.41 14.73 -1.63
N TYR A 384 23.29 15.46 -2.31
CA TYR A 384 23.00 16.78 -2.88
C TYR A 384 23.80 17.03 -4.15
N GLU A 385 23.28 17.85 -5.06
CA GLU A 385 24.03 18.32 -6.22
C GLU A 385 24.97 19.51 -5.91
N LYS A 386 26.13 19.55 -6.58
CA LYS A 386 27.14 20.60 -6.39
C LYS A 386 26.94 21.76 -7.38
N SER A 387 26.20 22.79 -6.94
CA SER A 387 26.24 24.15 -7.50
C SER A 387 27.56 24.86 -7.22
#